data_AF-A0A3M1J976-F1
#
_entry.id   AF-A0A3M1J976-F1
#
_cell.length_a   1.000
_cell.length_b   1.000
_cell.length_c   1.000
_cell.angle_alpha   90.00
_cell.angle_beta   90.00
_cell.angle_gamma   90.00
#
_symmetry.space_group_name_H-M   'P 1'
#
loop_
_entity.id
_entity.type
_entity.pdbx_description
1 polymer ?
#
loop_
_entity_poly.entity_id
_entity_poly.type
_entity_poly.pdbx_seq_one_letter_code
_entity_poly.pdbx_strand_id
1 'polypeptide(L)'
;NIEIKSRPEWDDIYTPPPAQFAKLVAQVVQEHGVAERVTIQSFDVRSLEAMHTLHPDWPLALLVENTASVVDNLARLSFQPTIYSPYFLLCSQEMRDTLQDRGIQLIPWTVNEVDDMRKLLELGVDGIITDYPNRIGEL
;
A
#
# COMPACT_ATOMS: atom_id res chain seq x y z
N ASN A 1 8.15 -3.71 -3.22
CA ASN A 1 6.72 -3.68 -2.87
C ASN A 1 6.18 -5.11 -2.96
N ILE A 2 5.71 -5.68 -1.84
CA ILE A 2 5.23 -7.07 -1.73
C ILE A 2 3.83 -7.03 -1.13
N GLU A 3 2.84 -7.63 -1.81
CA GLU A 3 1.47 -7.68 -1.32
C GLU A 3 1.20 -8.96 -0.51
N ILE A 4 0.68 -8.81 0.70
CA ILE A 4 0.04 -9.92 1.44
C ILE A 4 -1.43 -9.97 1.01
N LYS A 5 -1.75 -10.95 0.17
CA LYS A 5 -3.12 -11.20 -0.30
C LYS A 5 -3.87 -12.07 0.71
N SER A 6 -4.62 -11.45 1.61
CA SER A 6 -5.46 -12.15 2.60
C SER A 6 -6.84 -11.53 2.70
N ARG A 7 -7.81 -12.33 3.19
CA ARG A 7 -9.16 -11.89 3.58
C ARG A 7 -9.63 -12.77 4.75
N PRO A 8 -10.49 -12.29 5.65
CA PRO A 8 -11.02 -13.11 6.74
C PRO A 8 -11.62 -14.44 6.28
N GLU A 9 -12.34 -14.40 5.16
CA GLU A 9 -12.98 -15.57 4.53
C GLU A 9 -11.97 -16.62 4.01
N TRP A 10 -10.69 -16.27 3.88
CA TRP A 10 -9.64 -17.10 3.29
C TRP A 10 -8.73 -17.76 4.33
N ASP A 11 -8.81 -17.30 5.58
CA ASP A 11 -8.03 -17.81 6.70
C ASP A 11 -8.25 -19.33 6.83
N ASP A 12 -7.15 -20.09 6.91
CA ASP A 12 -7.10 -21.56 7.01
C ASP A 12 -7.70 -22.34 5.82
N ILE A 13 -8.10 -21.64 4.74
CA ILE A 13 -8.60 -22.25 3.50
C ILE A 13 -7.62 -22.03 2.36
N TYR A 14 -7.32 -20.76 2.06
CA TYR A 14 -6.44 -20.36 0.97
C TYR A 14 -5.14 -19.73 1.47
N THR A 15 -5.18 -19.15 2.68
CA THR A 15 -4.02 -18.47 3.28
C THR A 15 -3.94 -18.79 4.76
N PRO A 16 -2.74 -18.83 5.35
CA PRO A 16 -2.60 -18.86 6.80
C PRO A 16 -3.25 -17.62 7.44
N PRO A 17 -3.60 -17.67 8.74
CA PRO A 17 -4.07 -16.51 9.46
C PRO A 17 -3.04 -15.35 9.44
N PRO A 18 -3.48 -14.08 9.57
CA PRO A 18 -2.62 -12.91 9.34
C PRO A 18 -1.27 -12.92 10.08
N ALA A 19 -1.25 -13.30 11.37
CA ALA A 19 -0.02 -13.36 12.16
C ALA A 19 0.98 -14.41 11.64
N GLN A 20 0.49 -15.58 11.21
CA GLN A 20 1.34 -16.61 10.63
C GLN A 20 1.83 -16.20 9.25
N PHE A 21 0.96 -15.63 8.42
CA PHE A 21 1.33 -15.20 7.07
C PHE A 21 2.38 -14.07 7.12
N ALA A 22 2.17 -13.05 7.96
CA ALA A 22 3.15 -11.97 8.16
C ALA A 22 4.52 -12.52 8.60
N LYS A 23 4.55 -13.48 9.53
CA LYS A 23 5.79 -14.12 9.98
C LYS A 23 6.52 -14.85 8.85
N LEU A 24 5.80 -15.61 8.03
CA LEU A 24 6.38 -16.33 6.89
C LEU A 24 6.99 -15.36 5.87
N VAL A 25 6.30 -14.26 5.57
CA VAL A 25 6.81 -13.22 4.66
C VAL A 25 8.04 -12.53 5.25
N ALA A 26 7.99 -12.14 6.52
CA ALA A 26 9.10 -11.50 7.21
C ALA A 26 10.35 -12.39 7.25
N GLN A 27 10.17 -13.69 7.50
CA GLN A 27 11.26 -14.66 7.47
C GLN A 27 11.96 -14.67 6.10
N VAL A 28 11.21 -14.77 5.00
CA VAL A 28 11.79 -14.76 3.64
C VAL A 28 12.54 -13.45 3.35
N VAL A 29 11.97 -12.30 3.75
CA VAL A 29 12.61 -10.99 3.57
C VAL A 29 13.94 -10.90 4.31
N GLN A 30 14.00 -11.41 5.55
CA GLN A 30 15.22 -11.42 6.35
C GLN A 30 16.27 -12.39 5.80
N GLU A 31 15.85 -13.61 5.46
CA GLU A 31 16.73 -14.65 4.90
C GLU A 31 17.47 -14.17 3.64
N HIS A 32 16.82 -13.34 2.84
CA HIS A 32 17.39 -12.79 1.60
C HIS A 32 18.07 -11.42 1.79
N GLY A 33 18.09 -10.87 3.01
CA GLY A 33 18.74 -9.59 3.30
C GLY A 33 18.14 -8.40 2.54
N VAL A 34 16.82 -8.41 2.27
CA VAL A 34 16.15 -7.35 1.49
C VAL A 34 15.29 -6.41 2.33
N ALA A 35 15.39 -6.49 3.65
CA ALA A 35 14.59 -5.70 4.59
C ALA A 35 14.68 -4.18 4.36
N GLU A 36 15.86 -3.65 4.02
CA GLU A 36 16.06 -2.21 3.77
C GLU A 36 15.40 -1.70 2.48
N ARG A 37 14.93 -2.60 1.60
CA ARG A 37 14.36 -2.28 0.30
C ARG A 37 12.93 -2.78 0.13
N VAL A 38 12.32 -3.29 1.21
CA VAL A 38 10.97 -3.84 1.16
C VAL A 38 9.94 -2.77 1.52
N THR A 39 8.78 -2.92 0.91
CA THR A 39 7.54 -2.30 1.37
C THR A 39 6.52 -3.43 1.37
N ILE A 40 5.80 -3.59 2.47
CA ILE A 40 4.71 -4.57 2.57
C ILE A 40 3.39 -3.85 2.38
N GLN A 41 2.53 -4.34 1.51
CA GLN A 41 1.22 -3.77 1.23
C GLN A 41 0.09 -4.78 1.41
N SER A 42 -1.09 -4.32 1.82
CA SER A 42 -2.28 -5.17 1.89
C SER A 42 -3.57 -4.34 1.95
N PHE A 43 -4.68 -4.93 1.48
CA PHE A 43 -6.04 -4.44 1.73
C PHE A 43 -6.55 -4.85 3.12
N ASP A 44 -6.00 -5.95 3.65
CA ASP A 44 -6.40 -6.52 4.93
C ASP A 44 -5.58 -5.89 6.04
N VAL A 45 -6.22 -4.99 6.78
CA VAL A 45 -5.59 -4.28 7.90
C VAL A 45 -5.03 -5.24 8.95
N ARG A 46 -5.60 -6.44 9.10
CA ARG A 46 -5.10 -7.45 10.04
C ARG A 46 -3.69 -7.91 9.69
N SER A 47 -3.37 -7.99 8.40
CA SER A 47 -2.03 -8.35 7.91
C SER A 47 -1.04 -7.21 8.12
N LEU A 48 -1.49 -5.95 7.99
CA LEU A 48 -0.66 -4.78 8.27
C LEU A 48 -0.37 -4.63 9.77
N GLU A 49 -1.36 -4.83 10.65
CA GLU A 49 -1.18 -4.86 12.11
C GLU A 49 -0.20 -5.96 12.53
N ALA A 50 -0.35 -7.16 11.96
CA ALA A 50 0.56 -8.27 12.23
C ALA A 50 2.00 -7.95 11.79
N MET A 51 2.17 -7.35 10.61
CA MET A 51 3.49 -6.95 10.13
C MET A 51 4.09 -5.82 10.98
N HIS A 52 3.30 -4.80 11.35
CA HIS A 52 3.76 -3.71 12.20
C HIS A 52 4.20 -4.19 13.59
N THR A 53 3.48 -5.17 14.16
CA THR A 53 3.86 -5.80 15.43
C THR A 53 5.21 -6.51 15.35
N LEU A 54 5.50 -7.18 14.23
CA LEU A 54 6.76 -7.91 14.02
C LEU A 54 7.91 -6.97 13.65
N HIS A 55 7.64 -5.99 12.78
CA HIS A 55 8.60 -5.09 12.18
C HIS A 55 8.04 -3.66 12.10
N PRO A 56 8.04 -2.92 13.22
CA PRO A 56 7.50 -1.55 13.23
C PRO A 56 8.28 -0.58 12.35
N ASP A 57 9.55 -0.89 12.06
CA ASP A 57 10.44 -0.07 11.24
C ASP A 57 10.30 -0.34 9.73
N TRP A 58 9.55 -1.36 9.31
CA TRP A 58 9.39 -1.67 7.89
C TRP A 58 8.34 -0.77 7.24
N PRO A 59 8.58 -0.26 6.03
CA PRO A 59 7.57 0.52 5.31
C PRO A 59 6.32 -0.31 5.01
N LEU A 60 5.16 0.19 5.44
CA LEU A 60 3.85 -0.44 5.21
C LEU A 60 2.97 0.46 4.33
N ALA A 61 2.25 -0.17 3.39
CA ALA A 61 1.31 0.50 2.51
C ALA A 61 -0.12 -0.01 2.69
N LEU A 62 -1.05 0.89 3.00
CA LEU A 62 -2.48 0.59 3.07
C LEU A 62 -3.09 0.63 1.67
N LEU A 63 -3.54 -0.52 1.15
CA LEU A 63 -4.28 -0.57 -0.12
C LEU A 63 -5.75 -0.21 0.11
N VAL A 64 -6.30 0.66 -0.74
CA VAL A 64 -7.66 1.17 -0.62
C VAL A 64 -8.40 1.12 -1.95
N GLU A 65 -9.58 0.50 -1.95
CA GLU A 65 -10.50 0.43 -3.10
C GLU A 65 -11.92 0.93 -2.77
N ASN A 66 -12.09 1.56 -1.60
CA ASN A 66 -13.37 2.07 -1.12
C ASN A 66 -13.41 3.61 -1.16
N THR A 67 -14.60 4.19 -1.00
CA THR A 67 -14.83 5.65 -1.05
C THR A 67 -14.82 6.32 0.34
N ALA A 68 -14.37 5.64 1.39
CA ALA A 68 -14.26 6.26 2.71
C ALA A 68 -13.15 7.32 2.72
N SER A 69 -13.24 8.27 3.65
CA SER A 69 -12.24 9.33 3.75
C SER A 69 -10.85 8.76 4.08
N VAL A 70 -9.80 9.52 3.78
CA VAL A 70 -8.43 9.16 4.19
C VAL A 70 -8.37 8.94 5.71
N VAL A 71 -9.03 9.80 6.48
CA VAL A 71 -9.05 9.72 7.95
C VAL A 71 -9.71 8.42 8.42
N ASP A 72 -10.85 8.05 7.84
CA ASP A 72 -11.56 6.83 8.21
C ASP A 72 -10.78 5.58 7.84
N ASN A 73 -10.14 5.57 6.67
CA ASN A 73 -9.30 4.45 6.25
C ASN A 73 -8.08 4.29 7.15
N LEU A 74 -7.42 5.39 7.53
CA LEU A 74 -6.29 5.37 8.45
C LEU A 74 -6.70 4.97 9.88
N ALA A 75 -7.91 5.33 10.33
CA ALA A 75 -8.42 4.94 11.65
C ALA A 75 -8.66 3.42 11.81
N ARG A 76 -8.61 2.65 10.72
CA ARG A 76 -8.66 1.18 10.75
C ARG A 76 -7.34 0.55 11.19
N LEU A 77 -6.26 1.33 11.24
CA LEU A 77 -4.94 0.91 11.71
C LEU A 77 -4.65 1.54 13.08
N SER A 78 -3.92 0.82 13.92
CA SER A 78 -3.40 1.28 15.21
C SER A 78 -2.17 2.17 15.08
N PHE A 79 -1.61 2.26 13.86
CA PHE A 79 -0.40 2.99 13.52
C PHE A 79 -0.58 3.78 12.21
N GLN A 80 0.34 4.71 11.94
CA GLN A 80 0.37 5.43 10.66
C GLN A 80 1.22 4.67 9.63
N PRO A 81 0.66 4.24 8.49
CA PRO A 81 1.42 3.60 7.43
C PRO A 81 2.34 4.62 6.72
N THR A 82 3.41 4.11 6.12
CA THR A 82 4.33 4.94 5.31
C THR A 82 3.68 5.39 4.01
N ILE A 83 2.84 4.53 3.43
CA ILE A 83 2.21 4.74 2.12
C ILE A 83 0.69 4.52 2.23
N TYR A 84 -0.07 5.38 1.57
CA TYR A 84 -1.48 5.20 1.27
C TYR A 84 -1.60 4.92 -0.23
N SER A 85 -2.17 3.77 -0.59
CA SER A 85 -2.15 3.25 -1.95
C SER A 85 -3.57 2.98 -2.47
N PRO A 86 -4.27 4.00 -3.01
CA PRO A 86 -5.65 3.89 -3.44
C PRO A 86 -5.78 3.45 -4.90
N TYR A 87 -6.96 2.96 -5.26
CA TYR A 87 -7.36 2.90 -6.66
C TYR A 87 -7.29 4.30 -7.29
N PHE A 88 -6.66 4.45 -8.45
CA PHE A 88 -6.23 5.76 -8.97
C PHE A 88 -7.37 6.74 -9.25
N LEU A 89 -8.57 6.25 -9.60
CA LEU A 89 -9.75 7.10 -9.80
C LEU A 89 -10.27 7.72 -8.49
N LEU A 90 -9.82 7.25 -7.34
CA LEU A 90 -10.15 7.81 -6.03
C LEU A 90 -9.23 8.98 -5.65
N CYS A 91 -8.13 9.20 -6.39
CA CYS A 91 -7.19 10.27 -6.09
C CYS A 91 -7.83 11.65 -6.28
N SER A 92 -7.64 12.53 -5.30
CA SER A 92 -8.11 13.91 -5.31
C SER A 92 -7.07 14.83 -4.66
N GLN A 93 -7.19 16.14 -4.91
CA GLN A 93 -6.31 17.13 -4.27
C GLN A 93 -6.46 17.09 -2.74
N GLU A 94 -7.69 16.97 -2.24
CA GLU A 94 -7.97 16.85 -0.80
C GLU A 94 -7.27 15.62 -0.18
N MET A 95 -7.30 14.48 -0.87
CA MET A 95 -6.57 13.28 -0.45
C MET A 95 -5.07 13.53 -0.43
N ARG A 96 -4.53 14.17 -1.49
CA ARG A 96 -3.10 14.49 -1.56
C ARG A 96 -2.67 15.37 -0.39
N ASP A 97 -3.39 16.46 -0.16
CA ASP A 97 -3.09 17.44 0.88
C ASP A 97 -3.15 16.79 2.27
N THR A 98 -4.20 16.01 2.54
CA THR A 98 -4.36 15.29 3.82
C THR A 98 -3.21 14.31 4.09
N LEU A 99 -2.75 13.60 3.06
CA LEU A 99 -1.63 12.67 3.18
C LEU A 99 -0.30 13.40 3.34
N GLN A 100 -0.11 14.51 2.61
CA GLN A 100 1.08 15.35 2.71
C GLN A 100 1.25 15.95 4.11
N ASP A 101 0.17 16.48 4.70
CA ASP A 101 0.17 17.04 6.07
C ASP A 101 0.56 15.99 7.13
N ARG A 102 0.30 14.71 6.85
CA ARG A 102 0.67 13.59 7.71
C ARG A 102 2.04 13.00 7.38
N GLY A 103 2.70 13.43 6.32
CA GLY A 103 3.94 12.83 5.84
C GLY A 103 3.77 11.40 5.30
N ILE A 104 2.57 11.06 4.81
CA ILE A 104 2.26 9.77 4.20
C ILE A 104 2.39 9.90 2.69
N GLN A 105 3.06 8.95 2.06
CA GLN A 105 3.21 8.93 0.61
C GLN A 105 1.92 8.47 -0.09
N LEU A 106 1.56 9.09 -1.20
CA LEU A 106 0.42 8.72 -2.04
C LEU A 106 0.93 7.96 -3.28
N ILE A 107 0.65 6.66 -3.37
CA ILE A 107 1.09 5.80 -4.49
C ILE A 107 -0.10 5.01 -5.05
N PRO A 108 -0.86 5.53 -6.03
CA PRO A 108 -2.04 4.86 -6.57
C PRO A 108 -1.75 3.65 -7.48
N TRP A 109 -2.77 2.80 -7.63
CA TRP A 109 -2.81 1.65 -8.54
C TRP A 109 -4.16 1.55 -9.27
N THR A 110 -4.34 0.82 -10.37
CA THR A 110 -3.32 0.53 -11.38
C THR A 110 -3.48 1.55 -12.51
N VAL A 111 -2.48 2.38 -12.74
CA VAL A 111 -2.54 3.49 -13.70
C VAL A 111 -1.95 3.04 -15.02
N ASN A 112 -2.78 2.78 -16.03
CA ASN A 112 -2.30 2.18 -17.29
C ASN A 112 -2.23 3.16 -18.46
N GLU A 113 -3.00 4.25 -18.43
CA GLU A 113 -3.06 5.23 -19.51
C GLU A 113 -2.14 6.42 -19.25
N VAL A 114 -1.41 6.87 -20.29
CA VAL A 114 -0.43 7.97 -20.19
C VAL A 114 -1.07 9.27 -19.72
N ASP A 115 -2.31 9.54 -20.16
CA ASP A 115 -3.04 10.73 -19.74
C ASP A 115 -3.38 10.71 -18.23
N ASP A 116 -3.68 9.54 -17.67
CA ASP A 116 -3.93 9.42 -16.23
C ASP A 116 -2.64 9.46 -15.43
N MET A 117 -1.54 8.90 -15.96
CA MET A 117 -0.21 9.08 -15.37
C MET A 117 0.15 10.57 -15.28
N ARG A 118 -0.06 11.34 -16.36
CA ARG A 118 0.20 12.79 -16.39
C ARG A 118 -0.63 13.55 -15.36
N LYS A 119 -1.95 13.30 -15.29
CA LYS A 119 -2.83 13.92 -14.29
C LYS A 119 -2.39 13.62 -12.86
N LEU A 120 -1.97 12.38 -12.56
CA LEU A 120 -1.54 12.00 -11.22
C LEU A 120 -0.18 12.61 -10.86
N LEU A 121 0.72 12.76 -11.84
CA LEU A 121 1.97 13.50 -11.65
C LEU A 121 1.71 14.98 -11.37
N GLU A 122 0.79 15.61 -12.10
CA GLU A 122 0.35 16.99 -11.85
C GLU A 122 -0.32 17.15 -10.47
N LEU A 123 -1.08 16.13 -10.03
CA LEU A 123 -1.65 16.05 -8.69
C LEU A 123 -0.56 15.93 -7.59
N GLY A 124 0.65 15.50 -7.95
CA GLY A 124 1.77 15.37 -7.03
C GLY A 124 1.80 14.06 -6.23
N VAL A 125 1.41 12.94 -6.85
CA VAL A 125 1.60 11.60 -6.27
C VAL A 125 3.09 11.26 -6.12
N ASP A 126 3.43 10.44 -5.13
CA ASP A 126 4.82 10.07 -4.80
C ASP A 126 5.32 8.86 -5.61
N GLY A 127 4.43 8.20 -6.35
CA GLY A 127 4.75 7.08 -7.23
C GLY A 127 3.50 6.56 -7.93
N ILE A 128 3.67 5.63 -8.88
CA ILE A 128 2.58 5.00 -9.63
C ILE A 128 2.82 3.49 -9.69
N ILE A 129 1.76 2.72 -9.44
CA ILE A 129 1.71 1.28 -9.74
C ILE A 129 0.99 1.10 -11.08
N THR A 130 1.63 0.44 -12.03
CA THR A 130 1.16 0.30 -13.41
C THR A 130 1.50 -1.07 -13.97
N ASP A 131 0.67 -1.58 -14.88
CA ASP A 131 0.98 -2.77 -15.70
C ASP A 131 1.94 -2.43 -16.85
N TYR A 132 2.09 -1.14 -17.19
CA TYR A 132 2.87 -0.66 -18.33
C TYR A 132 3.97 0.34 -17.91
N PRO A 133 4.98 -0.10 -17.12
CA PRO A 133 6.02 0.80 -16.62
C PRO A 133 6.84 1.47 -17.74
N ASN A 134 6.91 0.85 -18.92
CA ASN A 134 7.57 1.43 -20.09
C ASN A 134 6.90 2.73 -20.58
N ARG A 135 5.59 2.91 -20.35
CA ARG A 135 4.84 4.11 -20.77
C ARG A 135 5.24 5.37 -20.00
N ILE A 136 5.93 5.24 -18.87
CA ILE A 136 6.48 6.40 -18.15
C ILE A 136 7.45 7.20 -19.04
N GLY A 137 8.14 6.56 -19.98
CA GLY A 137 9.02 7.25 -20.95
C GLY A 137 8.28 8.08 -22.00
N GLU A 138 6.95 7.99 -22.08
CA GLU A 138 6.10 8.72 -23.04
C GLU A 138 5.53 10.02 -22.46
N LEU A 139 5.85 10.33 -21.19
CA LEU A 139 5.31 11.46 -20.45
C LEU A 139 5.90 12.82 -20.83
#